data_AF-W2ZW39-F1
#
_entry.id   AF-W2ZW39-F1
#
_cell.length_a   1.000
_cell.length_b   1.000
_cell.length_c   1.000
_cell.angle_alpha   90.00
_cell.angle_beta   90.00
_cell.angle_gamma   90.00
#
_symmetry.space_group_name_H-M   'P 1'
#
loop_
_entity.id
_entity.type
_entity.pdbx_description
1 polymer ?
#
loop_
_entity_poly.entity_id
_entity_poly.type
_entity_poly.pdbx_seq_one_letter_code
_entity_poly.pdbx_strand_id
1 'polypeptide(L)' 'MRWILTFIDEHTFEFEGMYTMVHMDKKWFDADVDWRPYLLLPDEEPPARHRQSKRFVPKTMFLAAVARPP' A
#
# COMPACT_ATOMS: atom_id res chain seq x y z
N MET A 1 -11.57 -18.30 -6.67
CA MET A 1 -11.00 -18.40 -8.04
C MET A 1 -12.02 -18.33 -9.16
N ARG A 2 -13.28 -18.79 -9.00
CA ARG A 2 -14.28 -18.77 -10.09
C ARG A 2 -14.65 -17.39 -10.64
N TRP A 3 -14.53 -16.33 -9.83
CA TRP A 3 -14.83 -14.95 -10.24
C TRP A 3 -13.86 -14.40 -11.29
N ILE A 4 -12.59 -14.80 -11.29
CA ILE A 4 -11.65 -14.29 -12.29
C ILE A 4 -11.96 -14.80 -13.70
N LEU A 5 -12.64 -15.95 -13.79
CA LEU A 5 -13.02 -16.55 -15.06
C LEU A 5 -14.13 -15.77 -15.77
N THR A 6 -14.87 -14.90 -15.07
CA THR A 6 -15.90 -14.07 -15.70
C THR A 6 -15.32 -12.93 -16.54
N PHE A 7 -14.02 -12.71 -16.47
CA PHE A 7 -13.29 -11.73 -17.29
C PHE A 7 -12.56 -12.39 -18.46
N ILE A 8 -12.72 -13.70 -18.66
CA ILE A 8 -12.12 -14.38 -19.80
C ILE A 8 -13.21 -14.52 -20.85
N ASP A 9 -12.98 -13.96 -22.03
CA ASP A 9 -13.88 -14.17 -23.17
C ASP A 9 -13.82 -15.64 -23.59
N GLU A 10 -14.97 -16.30 -23.67
CA GLU A 10 -15.06 -17.75 -23.88
C GLU A 10 -14.66 -18.20 -25.29
N HIS A 11 -14.55 -17.27 -26.25
CA HIS A 11 -14.29 -17.55 -27.66
C HIS A 11 -12.83 -17.30 -28.05
N THR A 12 -12.27 -16.22 -27.51
CA THR A 12 -10.90 -15.76 -27.77
C THR A 12 -9.94 -16.21 -26.68
N PHE A 13 -10.46 -16.57 -25.50
CA PHE A 13 -9.69 -16.85 -24.28
C PHE A 13 -8.82 -15.67 -23.83
N GLU A 14 -9.16 -14.45 -24.27
CA GLU A 14 -8.49 -13.24 -23.84
C GLU A 14 -9.13 -12.66 -22.57
N PHE A 15 -8.32 -11.93 -21.80
CA PHE A 15 -8.79 -11.26 -20.60
C PHE A 15 -9.42 -9.90 -20.94
N GLU A 16 -10.69 -9.74 -20.65
CA GLU A 16 -11.39 -8.47 -20.66
C GLU A 16 -10.89 -7.59 -19.50
N GLY A 17 -10.27 -6.46 -19.85
CA GLY A 17 -9.80 -5.49 -18.88
C GLY A 17 -10.94 -4.98 -17.99
N MET A 18 -10.69 -4.85 -16.69
CA MET A 18 -11.67 -4.42 -15.66
C MET A 18 -11.98 -2.92 -15.70
N TYR A 19 -12.09 -2.34 -16.89
CA TYR A 19 -12.13 -0.89 -17.09
C TYR A 19 -13.39 -0.21 -16.55
N THR A 20 -14.47 -0.97 -16.32
CA THR A 20 -15.73 -0.49 -15.75
C THR A 20 -15.79 -0.64 -14.23
N MET A 21 -14.71 -1.12 -13.61
CA MET A 21 -14.68 -1.41 -12.18
C MET A 21 -13.99 -0.30 -11.38
N VAL A 22 -14.46 -0.11 -10.16
CA VAL A 22 -13.80 0.72 -9.15
C VAL A 22 -13.10 -0.22 -8.17
N HIS A 23 -11.78 -0.15 -8.11
CA HIS A 23 -10.99 -0.95 -7.18
C HIS A 23 -10.88 -0.20 -5.85
N MET A 24 -11.39 -0.81 -4.78
CA MET A 24 -11.29 -0.27 -3.42
C MET A 24 -10.34 -1.11 -2.57
N ASP A 25 -9.45 -0.46 -1.84
CA ASP A 25 -8.54 -1.15 -0.91
C ASP A 25 -8.34 -0.37 0.39
N LYS A 26 -8.11 -1.11 1.49
CA LYS A 26 -7.73 -0.56 2.79
C LYS A 26 -6.31 -0.96 3.11
N LYS A 27 -5.47 0.05 3.37
CA LYS A 27 -4.08 -0.16 3.76
C LYS A 27 -3.75 0.61 5.03
N TRP A 28 -3.07 -0.06 5.96
CA TRP A 28 -2.51 0.56 7.17
C TRP A 28 -1.08 1.01 6.89
N PHE A 29 -0.78 2.26 7.23
CA PHE A 29 0.54 2.84 7.13
C PHE A 29 1.05 3.14 8.53
N ASP A 30 2.23 2.60 8.86
CA ASP A 30 2.93 2.93 10.09
C ASP A 30 3.47 4.37 9.99
N ALA A 31 3.22 5.20 11.01
CA ALA A 31 3.73 6.59 11.04
C ALA A 31 5.26 6.64 11.08
N ASP A 32 5.89 5.54 11.52
CA ASP A 32 7.33 5.39 11.56
C ASP A 32 7.80 4.03 11.04
N VAL A 33 9.01 3.99 10.48
CA VAL A 33 9.68 2.78 10.00
C VAL A 33 10.79 2.37 10.96
N ASP A 34 11.12 1.09 11.02
CA ASP A 34 12.08 0.58 12.01
C ASP A 34 13.47 1.13 11.81
N TRP A 35 13.85 1.30 10.55
CA TRP A 35 15.13 1.82 10.16
C TRP A 35 14.94 3.03 9.25
N ARG A 36 15.38 4.19 9.74
CA ARG A 36 15.54 5.39 8.92
C ARG A 36 17.03 5.70 8.85
N PRO A 37 17.64 5.71 7.65
CA PRO A 37 18.98 6.25 7.51
C PRO A 37 18.93 7.77 7.73
N TYR A 38 19.87 8.28 8.53
CA TYR A 38 20.06 9.71 8.74
C TYR A 38 21.39 10.11 8.10
N LEU A 39 21.40 11.26 7.42
CA LEU A 39 22.62 11.93 7.02
C LEU A 39 22.91 12.99 8.09
N LEU A 40 23.99 12.80 8.84
CA LEU A 40 24.38 13.65 9.96
C LEU A 40 25.70 14.35 9.64
N LEU A 41 25.87 15.55 10.18
CA LEU A 41 27.19 16.20 10.20
C LEU A 41 28.14 15.46 11.18
N PRO A 42 29.47 15.61 11.05
CA PRO A 42 30.44 14.88 11.89
C PRO A 42 30.25 15.08 13.40
N ASP A 43 29.73 16.24 13.80
CA ASP A 43 29.51 16.62 15.21
C ASP A 43 28.03 16.56 15.63
N GLU A 44 27.16 15.99 14.78
CA GLU A 44 25.72 15.92 15.03
C GLU A 44 25.32 14.54 15.57
N GLU A 45 24.71 14.53 16.74
CA GLU A 45 24.17 13.32 17.35
C GLU A 45 22.90 12.85 16.60
N PRO A 46 22.74 11.53 16.37
CA PRO A 46 21.53 11.00 15.77
C PRO A 46 20.30 11.29 16.65
N PRO A 47 19.12 11.46 16.04
CA PRO A 47 17.90 11.65 16.81
C PRO A 47 17.60 10.43 17.68
N ALA A 48 17.40 10.68 18.98
CA ALA A 48 17.10 9.62 19.93
C ALA A 48 15.72 9.00 19.67
N ARG A 49 15.68 7.70 19.40
CA ARG A 49 14.42 6.95 19.26
C ARG A 49 14.18 6.08 20.48
N HIS A 50 13.11 6.39 21.21
CA HIS A 50 12.68 5.62 22.37
C HIS A 50 11.45 4.79 21.99
N ARG A 51 11.68 3.57 21.49
CA ARG A 51 10.59 2.67 21.11
C ARG A 51 10.95 1.21 21.32
N GLN A 52 10.09 0.50 22.04
CA GLN A 52 10.32 -0.90 22.42
C GLN A 52 9.89 -1.91 21.36
N SER A 53 8.82 -1.64 20.57
CA SER A 53 8.37 -2.60 19.54
C SER A 53 7.53 -1.98 18.42
N LYS A 54 7.46 -2.70 17.30
CA LYS A 54 6.66 -2.35 16.11
C LYS A 54 5.15 -2.18 16.34
N ARG A 55 4.64 -2.73 17.44
CA ARG A 55 3.20 -2.72 17.75
C ARG A 55 2.72 -1.36 18.27
N PHE A 56 3.63 -0.55 18.82
CA PHE A 56 3.28 0.73 19.44
C PHE A 56 3.43 1.95 18.51
N VAL A 57 3.67 1.76 17.20
CA VAL A 57 3.68 2.91 16.29
C VAL A 57 2.26 3.25 15.93
N PRO A 58 1.89 4.54 16.01
CA PRO A 58 0.64 5.01 15.44
C PRO A 58 0.49 4.56 14.00
N LYS A 59 -0.66 3.97 13.67
CA LYS A 59 -0.99 3.57 12.30
C LYS A 59 -2.12 4.43 11.78
N THR A 60 -2.01 4.84 10.53
CA THR A 60 -3.09 5.51 9.80
C THR A 60 -3.65 4.57 8.76
N MET A 61 -4.96 4.34 8.79
CA MET A 61 -5.64 3.57 7.73
C MET A 61 -6.03 4.52 6.60
N PHE A 62 -5.70 4.14 5.38
CA PHE A 62 -6.23 4.78 4.19
C PHE A 62 -7.17 3.81 3.49
N LEU A 63 -8.34 4.32 3.12
CA LEU A 63 -9.25 3.68 2.18
C LEU A 63 -9.13 4.48 0.88
N ALA A 64 -8.77 3.80 -0.20
CA ALA A 64 -8.66 4.40 -1.52
C ALA A 64 -9.56 3.67 -2.50
N ALA A 65 -10.10 4.42 -3.47
CA ALA A 65 -10.85 3.91 -4.60
C ALA A 65 -10.21 4.45 -5.88
N VAL A 66 -9.90 3.56 -6.83
CA VAL A 66 -9.33 3.91 -8.13
C VAL A 66 -10.21 3.35 -9.24
N ALA A 67 -10.53 4.20 -10.19
CA ALA A 67 -11.23 3.83 -11.43
C ALA A 67 -10.43 4.36 -12.61
N ARG A 68 -10.66 3.78 -13.79
CA ARG A 68 -10.10 4.33 -15.03
C ARG A 68 -10.67 5.73 -15.28
N PRO A 69 -9.85 6.72 -15.65
CA PRO A 69 -10.34 8.03 -16.10
C PRO A 69 -11.29 7.87 -17.30
N PRO A 70 -12.29 8.75 -17.44
CA PRO A 70 -13.18 8.77 -18.60
C PRO A 70 -12.43 9.06 -19.90
#